data_AF-A0A1H9ZRM1-F1
#
_entry.id   AF-A0A1H9ZRM1-F1
#
_cell.length_a   1.000
_cell.length_b   1.000
_cell.length_c   1.000
_cell.angle_alpha   90.00
_cell.angle_beta   90.00
_cell.angle_gamma   90.00
#
_symmetry.space_group_name_H-M   'P 1'
#
loop_
_entity.id
_entity.type
_entity.pdbx_description
1 polymer ?
#
loop_
_entity_poly.entity_id
_entity_poly.type
_entity_poly.pdbx_seq_one_letter_code
_entity_poly.pdbx_strand_id
1 'polypeptide(L)'
;MKLKNDNDTYDEFQNHFAYDLLQIIRQELEQSSLNQMQIRELTTNIGFNIACLLDASIEFSVQGQAITPILTFSTDNETLLHQDSPSSMHEYIHGNIDELFES
;
A
#
# COMPACT_ATOMS: atom_id res chain seq x y z
N MET A 1 -11.31 -20.10 -3.52
CA MET A 1 -9.84 -20.00 -3.47
C MET A 1 -9.36 -20.53 -2.13
N LYS A 2 -8.21 -21.20 -2.10
CA LYS A 2 -7.51 -21.70 -0.91
C LYS A 2 -6.66 -20.58 -0.33
N LEU A 3 -6.65 -20.49 0.99
CA LEU A 3 -5.77 -19.57 1.71
C LEU A 3 -4.39 -20.20 1.86
N LYS A 4 -3.34 -19.47 1.47
CA LYS A 4 -1.94 -19.81 1.72
C LYS A 4 -1.35 -18.74 2.63
N ASN A 5 -0.82 -19.18 3.77
CA ASN A 5 -0.04 -18.34 4.67
C ASN A 5 1.45 -18.56 4.37
N ASP A 6 2.12 -17.50 3.92
CA ASP A 6 3.54 -17.47 3.55
C ASP A 6 4.02 -16.02 3.73
N ASN A 7 4.47 -15.73 4.95
CA ASN A 7 4.79 -14.38 5.40
C ASN A 7 5.90 -13.72 4.57
N ASP A 8 6.95 -14.47 4.21
CA ASP A 8 8.08 -13.91 3.46
C ASP A 8 7.64 -13.45 2.07
N THR A 9 6.87 -14.29 1.36
CA THR A 9 6.33 -13.93 0.03
C THR A 9 5.31 -12.81 0.14
N TYR A 10 4.48 -12.83 1.19
CA TYR A 10 3.50 -11.77 1.42
C TYR A 10 4.19 -10.43 1.68
N ASP A 11 5.27 -10.42 2.46
CA ASP A 11 6.05 -9.23 2.79
C ASP A 11 6.65 -8.57 1.54
N GLU A 12 7.25 -9.40 0.68
CA GLU A 12 7.76 -8.97 -0.63
C GLU A 12 6.64 -8.32 -1.47
N PHE A 13 5.46 -8.94 -1.50
CA PHE A 13 4.34 -8.45 -2.30
C PHE A 13 3.74 -7.16 -1.75
N GLN A 14 3.57 -7.02 -0.43
CA GLN A 14 3.05 -5.78 0.15
C GLN A 14 4.03 -4.61 -0.04
N ASN A 15 5.35 -4.86 0.05
CA ASN A 15 6.35 -3.84 -0.24
C ASN A 15 6.29 -3.42 -1.71
N HIS A 16 6.29 -4.36 -2.64
CA HIS A 16 6.20 -4.06 -4.07
C HIS A 16 4.89 -3.34 -4.43
N PHE A 17 3.78 -3.78 -3.85
CA PHE A 17 2.48 -3.12 -4.01
C PHE A 17 2.48 -1.68 -3.46
N ALA A 18 3.15 -1.42 -2.33
CA ALA A 18 3.33 -0.07 -1.80
C ALA A 18 4.16 0.81 -2.74
N TYR A 19 5.23 0.27 -3.34
CA TYR A 19 6.01 0.98 -4.35
C TYR A 19 5.17 1.35 -5.58
N ASP A 20 4.46 0.38 -6.15
CA ASP A 20 3.62 0.60 -7.34
C ASP A 20 2.49 1.61 -7.07
N LEU A 21 1.87 1.54 -5.88
CA LEU A 21 0.89 2.53 -5.43
C LEU A 21 1.47 3.95 -5.46
N LEU A 22 2.65 4.16 -4.89
CA LEU A 22 3.33 5.45 -4.88
C LEU A 22 3.72 5.89 -6.29
N GLN A 23 4.18 4.97 -7.14
CA GLN A 23 4.52 5.27 -8.53
C GLN A 23 3.30 5.76 -9.31
N ILE A 24 2.14 5.11 -9.17
CA ILE A 24 0.88 5.52 -9.81
C ILE A 24 0.47 6.91 -9.33
N ILE A 25 0.50 7.16 -8.03
CA ILE A 25 0.16 8.49 -7.48
C ILE A 25 1.09 9.56 -8.03
N ARG A 26 2.40 9.31 -8.06
CA ARG A 26 3.39 10.22 -8.63
C ARG A 26 3.09 10.52 -10.10
N GLN A 27 2.89 9.49 -10.93
CA GLN A 27 2.65 9.64 -12.37
C GLN A 27 1.41 10.51 -12.65
N GLU A 28 0.35 10.38 -11.85
CA GLU A 28 -0.82 11.24 -11.97
C GLU A 28 -0.54 12.69 -11.55
N LEU A 29 0.20 12.89 -10.45
CA LEU A 29 0.57 14.23 -10.00
C LEU A 29 1.53 14.95 -10.95
N GLU A 30 2.39 14.22 -11.67
CA GLU A 30 3.29 14.76 -12.70
C GLU A 30 2.54 15.37 -13.89
N GLN A 31 1.27 15.02 -14.11
CA GLN A 31 0.43 15.63 -15.15
C GLN A 31 -0.12 17.02 -14.77
N SER A 32 0.07 17.44 -13.51
CA SER A 32 -0.39 18.73 -12.99
C SER A 32 0.68 19.83 -13.11
N SER A 33 0.33 21.06 -12.74
CA SER A 33 1.27 22.19 -12.71
C SER A 33 2.08 22.28 -11.40
N LEU A 34 2.19 21.19 -10.64
CA LEU A 34 2.91 21.13 -9.37
C LEU A 34 4.42 21.04 -9.60
N ASN A 35 5.21 21.58 -8.68
CA ASN A 35 6.66 21.40 -8.70
C ASN A 35 7.06 20.05 -8.07
N GLN A 36 8.30 19.62 -8.30
CA GLN A 36 8.81 18.32 -7.84
C GLN A 36 8.73 18.12 -6.31
N MET A 37 8.94 19.18 -5.52
CA MET A 37 8.82 19.10 -4.05
C MET A 37 7.37 18.83 -3.63
N GLN A 38 6.41 19.53 -4.25
CA GLN A 38 4.98 19.33 -4.02
C GLN A 38 4.52 17.94 -4.45
N ILE A 39 5.00 17.45 -5.60
CA ILE A 39 4.70 16.10 -6.09
C ILE A 39 5.19 15.07 -5.08
N ARG A 40 6.46 15.16 -4.64
CA ARG A 40 7.02 14.24 -3.62
C ARG A 40 6.22 14.24 -2.32
N GLU A 41 5.92 15.42 -1.80
CA GLU A 41 5.14 15.57 -0.56
C GLU A 41 3.74 14.96 -0.69
N LEU A 42 3.03 15.26 -1.78
CA LEU A 42 1.68 14.74 -2.01
C LEU A 42 1.67 13.23 -2.27
N THR A 43 2.61 12.71 -3.06
CA THR A 43 2.76 11.26 -3.25
C THR A 43 2.97 10.55 -1.92
N THR A 44 3.85 11.09 -1.07
CA THR A 44 4.14 10.54 0.26
C THR A 44 2.89 10.54 1.13
N ASN A 45 2.23 11.70 1.25
CA ASN A 45 1.08 11.87 2.14
C ASN A 45 -0.14 11.04 1.68
N ILE A 46 -0.43 11.01 0.38
CA ILE A 46 -1.54 10.22 -0.16
C ILE A 46 -1.25 8.73 0.02
N GLY A 47 -0.05 8.27 -0.38
CA GLY A 47 0.34 6.88 -0.25
C GLY A 47 0.33 6.39 1.20
N PHE A 48 0.87 7.19 2.12
CA PHE A 48 0.86 6.88 3.55
C PHE A 48 -0.57 6.74 4.10
N ASN A 49 -1.46 7.68 3.79
CA ASN A 49 -2.84 7.62 4.29
C ASN A 49 -3.61 6.40 3.76
N ILE A 50 -3.41 6.04 2.48
CA ILE A 50 -4.01 4.84 1.90
C ILE A 50 -3.44 3.58 2.56
N ALA A 51 -2.12 3.52 2.75
CA ALA A 51 -1.47 2.40 3.43
C ALA A 51 -1.98 2.23 4.87
N CYS A 52 -2.08 3.31 5.66
CA CYS A 52 -2.62 3.26 7.01
C CYS A 52 -4.09 2.78 7.06
N LEU A 53 -4.89 3.06 6.04
CA LEU A 53 -6.25 2.53 5.93
C LEU A 53 -6.23 1.02 5.69
N LEU A 54 -5.37 0.54 4.76
CA LEU A 54 -5.23 -0.89 4.44
C LEU A 54 -4.62 -1.70 5.58
N ASP A 55 -3.68 -1.11 6.32
CA ASP A 55 -3.00 -1.70 7.46
C ASP A 55 -3.88 -1.75 8.73
N ALA A 56 -5.12 -1.25 8.64
CA ALA A 56 -6.01 -1.06 9.78
C ALA A 56 -5.43 -0.18 10.91
N SER A 57 -4.44 0.65 10.60
CA SER A 57 -3.87 1.68 11.50
C SER A 57 -4.83 2.87 11.69
N ILE A 58 -5.78 3.03 10.77
CA ILE A 58 -6.91 3.96 10.87
C ILE A 58 -8.20 3.14 10.95
N GLU A 59 -9.11 3.51 11.87
CA GLU A 59 -10.39 2.82 12.01
C GLU A 59 -11.23 2.92 10.73
N PHE A 60 -11.63 1.77 10.21
CA PHE A 60 -12.60 1.66 9.12
C PHE A 60 -13.91 1.12 9.68
N SER A 61 -15.01 1.86 9.49
CA SER A 61 -16.33 1.45 9.97
C SER A 61 -17.42 1.66 8.93
N VAL A 62 -18.36 0.72 8.89
CA VAL A 62 -19.53 0.76 7.99
C VAL A 62 -20.78 0.57 8.84
N GLN A 63 -21.71 1.53 8.79
CA GLN A 63 -22.96 1.49 9.58
C GLN A 63 -22.73 1.29 11.09
N GLY A 64 -21.64 1.87 11.63
CA GLY A 64 -21.28 1.75 13.04
C GLY A 64 -20.59 0.45 13.44
N GLN A 65 -20.33 -0.46 12.49
CA GLN A 65 -19.54 -1.66 12.70
C GLN A 65 -18.09 -1.41 12.29
N ALA A 66 -17.16 -1.57 13.23
CA ALA A 66 -15.73 -1.58 12.93
C ALA A 66 -15.36 -2.83 12.11
N ILE A 67 -14.64 -2.63 11.02
CA ILE A 67 -14.21 -3.68 10.08
C ILE A 67 -12.71 -3.52 9.90
N THR A 68 -11.96 -4.62 10.04
CA THR A 68 -10.53 -4.67 9.77
C THR A 68 -10.32 -5.01 8.29
N PRO A 69 -9.75 -4.10 7.47
CA PRO A 69 -9.34 -4.44 6.12
C PRO A 69 -8.24 -5.50 6.14
N ILE A 70 -8.29 -6.45 5.20
CA ILE A 70 -7.26 -7.48 5.02
C ILE A 70 -6.86 -7.49 3.55
N LEU A 71 -5.61 -7.14 3.29
CA LEU A 71 -5.00 -7.28 1.98
C LEU A 71 -4.65 -8.76 1.74
N THR A 72 -5.00 -9.27 0.57
CA THR A 72 -4.61 -10.61 0.10
C THR A 72 -4.22 -10.53 -1.35
N PHE A 73 -3.28 -11.38 -1.77
CA PHE A 73 -2.79 -11.41 -3.14
C PHE A 73 -3.24 -12.70 -3.83
N SER A 74 -3.84 -12.59 -5.00
CA SER A 74 -4.17 -13.74 -5.84
C SER A 74 -2.90 -14.17 -6.60
N THR A 75 -2.30 -15.29 -6.22
CA THR A 75 -1.09 -15.81 -6.90
C THR A 75 -1.42 -16.65 -8.13
N ASP A 76 -2.64 -17.19 -8.16
CA ASP A 76 -3.22 -17.94 -9.27
C ASP A 76 -4.76 -17.91 -9.14
N ASN A 77 -5.47 -18.65 -9.99
CA ASN A 77 -6.95 -18.67 -9.97
C ASN A 77 -7.56 -19.38 -8.75
N GLU A 78 -6.77 -20.14 -8.01
CA GLU A 78 -7.22 -20.94 -6.88
C GLU A 78 -6.63 -20.50 -5.54
N THR A 79 -5.59 -19.67 -5.49
CA THR A 79 -4.82 -19.37 -4.27
C THR A 79 -4.86 -17.89 -3.91
N LEU A 80 -5.22 -17.60 -2.66
CA LEU A 80 -5.06 -16.30 -2.03
C LEU A 80 -3.92 -16.40 -1.01
N LEU A 81 -2.85 -15.69 -1.28
CA LEU A 81 -1.77 -15.44 -0.34
C LEU A 81 -2.22 -14.40 0.68
N HIS A 82 -2.07 -14.71 1.96
CA HIS A 82 -2.40 -13.83 3.07
C HIS A 82 -1.39 -13.98 4.20
N GLN A 83 -1.45 -13.05 5.16
CA GLN A 83 -0.89 -13.22 6.49
C GLN A 83 -2.02 -13.17 7.54
N ASP A 84 -1.75 -13.57 8.78
CA ASP A 84 -2.78 -13.65 9.84
C ASP A 84 -3.14 -12.28 10.46
N SER A 85 -2.51 -11.21 9.98
CA SER A 85 -2.68 -9.83 10.42
C SER A 85 -2.98 -8.90 9.23
N PRO A 86 -3.44 -7.65 9.49
CA PRO A 86 -3.40 -6.60 8.48
C PRO A 86 -2.00 -6.42 7.89
N SER A 87 -1.91 -5.76 6.73
CA SER A 87 -0.63 -5.37 6.14
C SER A 87 0.14 -4.38 7.01
N SER A 88 1.40 -4.15 6.66
CA SER A 88 2.30 -3.15 7.25
C SER A 88 2.85 -2.20 6.18
N MET A 89 2.05 -1.92 5.14
CA MET A 89 2.46 -1.14 3.98
C MET A 89 3.02 0.24 4.34
N HIS A 90 2.48 0.89 5.38
CA HIS A 90 2.90 2.22 5.81
C HIS A 90 4.37 2.27 6.22
N GLU A 91 4.95 1.15 6.65
CA GLU A 91 6.35 1.04 7.04
C GLU A 91 7.30 1.19 5.83
N TYR A 92 6.86 0.83 4.62
CA TYR A 92 7.68 0.92 3.41
C TYR A 92 7.61 2.29 2.72
N ILE A 93 6.64 3.16 3.08
CA ILE A 93 6.34 4.36 2.32
C ILE A 93 7.55 5.30 2.22
N HIS A 94 8.24 5.55 3.32
CA HIS A 94 9.38 6.46 3.31
C HIS A 94 10.54 5.93 2.48
N GLY A 95 10.89 4.64 2.65
CA GLY A 95 11.94 4.00 1.86
C GLY A 95 11.63 3.98 0.35
N ASN A 96 10.38 3.64 0.00
CA ASN A 96 9.96 3.58 -1.40
C ASN A 96 9.86 4.97 -2.04
N ILE A 97 9.49 6.02 -1.27
CA ILE A 97 9.55 7.41 -1.74
C ILE A 97 10.98 7.85 -2.03
N ASP A 98 11.94 7.52 -1.16
CA ASP A 98 13.34 7.85 -1.39
C ASP A 98 13.83 7.19 -2.68
N GLU A 99 13.57 5.88 -2.85
CA GLU A 99 13.91 5.15 -4.08
C GLU A 99 13.25 5.75 -5.34
N LEU A 100 11.96 6.11 -5.26
CA LEU A 100 11.23 6.69 -6.38
C LEU A 100 11.79 8.04 -6.82
N PHE A 101 12.26 8.89 -5.91
CA PHE A 101 12.71 10.25 -6.24
C PHE A 101 14.24 10.42 -6.34
N GLU A 102 15.00 9.39 -5.98
CA GLU A 102 16.46 9.32 -6.19
C GLU A 102 16.86 8.60 -7.49
N SER A 103 15.90 7.96 -8.17
CA SER A 103 16.05 7.34 -9.51
C SER A 103 15.88 8.32 -10.67
#